data_AF-A0A7X8VJA9-F1
#
_entry.id   AF-A0A7X8VJA9-F1
#
_cell.length_a   1.000
_cell.length_b   1.000
_cell.length_c   1.000
_cell.angle_alpha   90.00
_cell.angle_beta   90.00
_cell.angle_gamma   90.00
#
_symmetry.space_group_name_H-M   'P 1'
#
loop_
_entity.id
_entity.type
_entity.pdbx_description
1 polymer ?
#
loop_
_entity_poly.entity_id
_entity_poly.type
_entity_poly.pdbx_seq_one_letter_code
_entity_poly.pdbx_strand_id
1 'polypeptide(L)'
;KKRRTRFLRDSLDLALIDLAGIYRDALMISSESTVGLTHPDMEGLSQELASRVTPEGLVDCLDAINKCRESFGFNVRPVVAMDALVGRLRKAYKVS
;
A
#
# COMPACT_ATOMS: atom_id res chain seq x y z
N LYS A 1 -28.94 -3.78 -0.74
CA LYS A 1 -27.79 -4.14 -1.61
C LYS A 1 -26.69 -3.05 -1.63
N LYS A 2 -27.02 -1.78 -1.94
CA LYS A 2 -26.06 -0.64 -2.02
C LYS A 2 -25.20 -0.40 -0.75
N ARG A 3 -25.79 -0.50 0.45
CA ARG A 3 -25.09 -0.28 1.75
C ARG A 3 -23.99 -1.31 2.03
N ARG A 4 -24.20 -2.58 1.67
CA ARG A 4 -23.24 -3.67 1.89
C ARG A 4 -22.00 -3.51 1.00
N THR A 5 -22.19 -3.08 -0.24
CA THR A 5 -21.08 -2.81 -1.19
C THR A 5 -20.25 -1.60 -0.77
N ARG A 6 -20.90 -0.53 -0.28
CA ARG A 6 -20.19 0.65 0.25
C ARG A 6 -19.36 0.31 1.48
N PHE A 7 -19.97 -0.39 2.45
CA PHE A 7 -19.26 -0.84 3.64
C PHE A 7 -18.00 -1.65 3.30
N LEU A 8 -18.09 -2.61 2.38
CA LEU A 8 -16.92 -3.39 1.95
C LEU A 8 -15.82 -2.51 1.34
N ARG A 9 -16.18 -1.55 0.49
CA ARG A 9 -15.20 -0.62 -0.12
C ARG A 9 -14.54 0.26 0.92
N ASP A 10 -15.31 0.79 1.86
CA ASP A 10 -14.80 1.66 2.93
C ASP A 10 -13.83 0.88 3.85
N SER A 11 -14.16 -0.37 4.21
CA SER A 11 -13.26 -1.24 4.98
C SER A 11 -11.97 -1.57 4.21
N LEU A 12 -12.05 -1.78 2.90
CA LEU A 12 -10.87 -2.01 2.06
C LEU A 12 -10.02 -0.74 1.91
N ASP A 13 -10.64 0.43 1.75
CA ASP A 13 -9.91 1.70 1.65
C ASP A 13 -9.13 1.97 2.95
N LEU A 14 -9.74 1.73 4.11
CA LEU A 14 -9.06 1.86 5.39
C LEU A 14 -7.83 0.94 5.48
N ALA A 15 -7.99 -0.33 5.12
CA ALA A 15 -6.85 -1.27 5.10
C ALA A 15 -5.74 -0.85 4.11
N LEU A 16 -6.10 -0.22 3.00
CA LEU A 16 -5.12 0.30 2.03
C LEU A 16 -4.39 1.55 2.57
N ILE A 17 -5.04 2.39 3.38
CA ILE A 17 -4.39 3.51 4.08
C ILE A 17 -3.34 2.99 5.06
N ASP A 18 -3.71 2.01 5.87
CA ASP A 18 -2.79 1.41 6.85
C ASP A 18 -1.59 0.77 6.13
N LEU A 19 -1.86 0.02 5.06
CA LEU A 19 -0.81 -0.56 4.22
C LEU A 19 0.11 0.51 3.61
N ALA A 20 -0.45 1.62 3.10
CA ALA A 20 0.35 2.73 2.59
C ALA A 20 1.25 3.34 3.68
N GLY A 21 0.76 3.46 4.91
CA GLY A 21 1.58 3.97 6.01
C GLY A 21 2.75 3.04 6.36
N ILE A 22 2.56 1.72 6.29
CA ILE A 22 3.66 0.75 6.49
C ILE A 22 4.73 0.88 5.38
N TYR A 23 4.32 1.03 4.12
CA TYR A 23 5.28 1.30 3.02
C TYR A 23 5.96 2.66 3.15
N ARG A 24 5.27 3.68 3.67
CA ARG A 24 5.85 4.99 3.95
C ARG A 24 6.93 4.85 5.02
N ASP A 25 6.65 4.13 6.08
CA ASP A 25 7.57 3.90 7.19
C ASP A 25 8.81 3.13 6.72
N ALA A 26 8.63 2.11 5.87
CA ALA A 26 9.74 1.44 5.20
C ALA A 26 10.59 2.41 4.36
N LEU A 27 9.96 3.33 3.63
CA LEU A 27 10.66 4.35 2.85
C LEU A 27 11.46 5.29 3.76
N MET A 28 10.88 5.75 4.88
CA MET A 28 11.59 6.58 5.86
C MET A 28 12.82 5.88 6.43
N ILE A 29 12.68 4.60 6.81
CA ILE A 29 13.78 3.77 7.31
C ILE A 29 14.87 3.64 6.24
N SER A 30 14.50 3.31 4.99
CA SER A 30 15.47 3.16 3.89
C SER A 30 16.20 4.45 3.51
N SER A 31 15.64 5.60 3.89
CA SER A 31 16.18 6.93 3.60
C SER A 31 16.94 7.54 4.78
N GLU A 32 17.16 6.80 5.88
CA GLU A 32 17.77 7.28 7.12
C GLU A 32 17.10 8.56 7.67
N SER A 33 15.79 8.69 7.44
CA SER A 33 15.00 9.85 7.85
C SER A 33 14.85 9.91 9.37
N THR A 34 14.87 11.12 9.92
CA THR A 34 14.60 11.37 11.35
C THR A 34 13.11 11.54 11.67
N VAL A 35 12.24 11.39 10.67
CA VAL A 35 10.78 11.49 10.83
C VAL A 35 10.23 10.24 11.52
N GLY A 36 9.36 10.44 12.51
CA GLY A 36 8.69 9.34 13.22
C GLY A 36 7.86 8.43 12.29
N LEU A 37 7.83 7.14 12.64
CA LEU A 37 7.02 6.13 11.96
C LEU A 37 5.53 6.34 12.25
N THR A 38 4.69 6.11 11.24
CA THR A 38 3.23 6.13 11.34
C THR A 38 2.72 4.97 12.19
N HIS A 39 3.31 3.79 12.00
CA HIS A 39 2.94 2.52 12.62
C HIS A 39 4.14 1.98 13.42
N PRO A 40 4.50 2.61 14.55
CA PRO A 40 5.63 2.17 15.37
C PRO A 40 5.44 0.74 15.92
N ASP A 41 4.21 0.30 16.11
CA ASP A 41 3.85 -1.07 16.50
C ASP A 41 4.16 -2.12 15.40
N MET A 42 4.29 -1.67 14.15
CA MET A 42 4.60 -2.50 12.98
C MET A 42 6.00 -2.22 12.42
N GLU A 43 6.89 -1.58 13.20
CA GLU A 43 8.23 -1.22 12.76
C GLU A 43 9.01 -2.41 12.17
N GLY A 44 8.91 -3.60 12.77
CA GLY A 44 9.58 -4.80 12.27
C GLY A 44 9.19 -5.16 10.83
N LEU A 45 7.92 -4.97 10.45
CA LEU A 45 7.47 -5.19 9.07
C LEU A 45 8.01 -4.09 8.14
N SER A 46 8.01 -2.84 8.59
CA SER A 46 8.58 -1.72 7.83
C SER A 46 10.08 -1.92 7.57
N GLN A 47 10.83 -2.42 8.56
CA GLN A 47 12.25 -2.79 8.41
C GLN A 47 12.44 -3.95 7.41
N GLU A 48 11.60 -4.98 7.48
CA GLU A 48 11.62 -6.10 6.52
C GLU A 48 11.40 -5.60 5.09
N LEU A 49 10.41 -4.73 4.87
CA LEU A 49 10.13 -4.12 3.58
C LEU A 49 11.30 -3.26 3.08
N ALA A 50 11.86 -2.41 3.95
CA ALA A 50 13.02 -1.57 3.64
C ALA A 50 14.25 -2.40 3.24
N SER A 51 14.40 -3.61 3.79
CA SER A 51 15.49 -4.52 3.43
C SER A 51 15.30 -5.25 2.10
N ARG A 52 14.07 -5.33 1.58
CA ARG A 52 13.71 -6.14 0.40
C ARG A 52 13.43 -5.33 -0.86
N VAL A 53 13.02 -4.07 -0.69
CA VAL A 53 12.58 -3.21 -1.79
C VAL A 53 13.45 -1.96 -1.81
N THR A 54 13.92 -1.55 -2.99
CA THR A 54 14.69 -0.31 -3.11
C THR A 54 13.82 0.90 -2.77
N PRO A 55 14.39 2.04 -2.36
CA PRO A 55 13.61 3.26 -2.09
C PRO A 55 12.69 3.65 -3.25
N GLU A 56 13.15 3.52 -4.50
CA GLU A 56 12.32 3.79 -5.70
C GLU A 56 11.17 2.78 -5.81
N GLY A 57 11.43 1.50 -5.53
CA GLY A 57 10.38 0.47 -5.52
C GLY A 57 9.36 0.69 -4.40
N LEU A 58 9.75 1.25 -3.25
CA LEU A 58 8.83 1.61 -2.17
C LEU A 58 7.92 2.77 -2.60
N VAL A 59 8.46 3.77 -3.31
CA VAL A 59 7.66 4.83 -3.94
C VAL A 59 6.68 4.25 -4.96
N ASP A 60 7.12 3.34 -5.84
CA ASP A 60 6.24 2.66 -6.79
C ASP A 60 5.13 1.86 -6.09
N CYS A 61 5.43 1.24 -4.94
CA CYS A 61 4.42 0.54 -4.13
C CYS A 61 3.38 1.51 -3.56
N LEU A 62 3.81 2.66 -3.03
CA LEU A 62 2.90 3.71 -2.53
C LEU A 62 1.99 4.22 -3.65
N ASP A 63 2.54 4.48 -4.83
CA ASP A 63 1.77 4.88 -6.02
C ASP A 63 0.77 3.80 -6.45
N ALA A 64 1.16 2.53 -6.38
CA ALA A 64 0.27 1.41 -6.68
C ALA A 64 -0.92 1.35 -5.72
N ILE A 65 -0.68 1.54 -4.42
CA ILE A 65 -1.71 1.56 -3.38
C ILE A 65 -2.65 2.76 -3.60
N ASN A 66 -2.11 3.95 -3.84
CA ASN A 66 -2.92 5.15 -4.12
C ASN A 66 -3.82 4.96 -5.35
N LYS A 67 -3.29 4.41 -6.45
CA LYS A 67 -4.09 4.06 -7.64
C LYS A 67 -5.19 3.04 -7.35
N CYS A 68 -4.94 2.07 -6.47
CA CYS A 68 -5.96 1.11 -6.05
C CYS A 68 -7.10 1.82 -5.28
N ARG A 69 -6.75 2.72 -4.36
CA ARG A 69 -7.73 3.50 -3.58
C ARG A 69 -8.59 4.38 -4.47
N GLU A 70 -7.98 5.11 -5.40
CA GLU A 70 -8.70 5.92 -6.40
C GLU A 70 -9.70 5.08 -7.21
N SER A 71 -9.35 3.84 -7.55
CA SER A 71 -10.22 2.93 -8.31
C SER A 71 -11.56 2.63 -7.62
N PHE A 72 -11.62 2.70 -6.28
CA PHE A 72 -12.86 2.50 -5.53
C PHE A 72 -13.87 3.65 -5.73
N GLY A 73 -13.39 4.84 -6.16
CA GLY A 73 -14.24 5.95 -6.58
C GLY A 73 -14.97 5.72 -7.91
N PHE A 74 -14.47 4.81 -8.77
CA PHE A 74 -14.98 4.59 -10.13
C PHE A 74 -15.90 3.36 -10.27
N ASN A 75 -16.55 2.93 -9.20
CA ASN A 75 -17.43 1.74 -9.19
C ASN A 75 -16.76 0.42 -9.64
N VAL A 76 -15.43 0.32 -9.56
CA VAL A 76 -14.69 -0.92 -9.87
C VAL A 76 -15.10 -2.05 -8.90
N ARG A 77 -15.05 -3.29 -9.39
CA ARG A 77 -15.23 -4.49 -8.55
C ARG A 77 -13.99 -4.63 -7.66
N PRO A 78 -14.12 -4.74 -6.32
CA PRO A 78 -12.96 -4.78 -5.42
C PRO A 78 -11.89 -5.79 -5.82
N VAL A 79 -12.29 -7.01 -6.22
CA VAL A 79 -11.35 -8.05 -6.67
C VAL A 79 -10.46 -7.59 -7.83
N VAL A 80 -11.01 -6.88 -8.82
CA VAL A 80 -10.26 -6.40 -9.99
C VAL A 80 -9.25 -5.32 -9.59
N ALA A 81 -9.64 -4.43 -8.67
CA ALA A 81 -8.75 -3.41 -8.15
C ALA A 81 -7.58 -4.03 -7.38
N MET A 82 -7.86 -5.02 -6.53
CA MET A 82 -6.85 -5.74 -5.75
C MET A 82 -5.91 -6.56 -6.64
N ASP A 83 -6.42 -7.25 -7.67
CA ASP A 83 -5.60 -7.98 -8.64
C ASP A 83 -4.63 -7.02 -9.36
N ALA A 84 -5.13 -5.85 -9.76
CA ALA A 84 -4.31 -4.82 -10.39
C ALA A 84 -3.27 -4.23 -9.42
N LEU A 85 -3.61 -4.05 -8.13
CA LEU A 85 -2.66 -3.65 -7.10
C LEU A 85 -1.52 -4.66 -6.98
N VAL A 86 -1.83 -5.95 -6.81
CA VAL A 86 -0.83 -7.03 -6.69
C VAL A 86 0.08 -7.07 -7.92
N GLY A 87 -0.50 -6.93 -9.13
CA GLY A 87 0.29 -6.85 -10.36
C GLY A 87 1.27 -5.68 -10.39
N ARG A 88 0.91 -4.52 -9.85
CA ARG A 88 1.81 -3.36 -9.72
C ARG A 88 2.87 -3.57 -8.65
N LEU A 89 2.50 -4.15 -7.50
CA LEU A 89 3.46 -4.48 -6.44
C LEU A 89 4.53 -5.46 -6.95
N ARG A 90 4.15 -6.51 -7.69
CA ARG A 90 5.13 -7.43 -8.30
C ARG A 90 6.16 -6.71 -9.18
N LYS A 91 5.72 -5.73 -9.98
CA LYS A 91 6.62 -4.91 -10.80
C LYS A 91 7.55 -4.05 -9.95
N ALA A 92 7.04 -3.44 -8.89
CA ALA A 92 7.85 -2.62 -7.97
C ALA A 92 8.93 -3.46 -7.25
N TYR A 93 8.61 -4.71 -6.91
CA TYR A 93 9.57 -5.67 -6.35
C TYR A 93 10.51 -6.27 -7.39
N LYS A 94 10.37 -5.92 -8.67
CA LYS A 94 11.15 -6.47 -9.80
C LYS A 94 11.10 -8.00 -9.86
N VAL A 95 9.98 -8.60 -9.43
CA VAL A 95 9.75 -10.04 -9.50
C VAL A 95 9.27 -10.37 -10.92
N SER A 96 10.10 -11.09 -11.66
CA SER A 96 9.79 -11.58 -13.01
C SER A 96 8.60 -12.55 -13.02
#